data_AF-A0A3P7P8F4-F1
#
_entry.id   AF-A0A3P7P8F4-F1
#
_cell.length_a   1.000
_cell.length_b   1.000
_cell.length_c   1.000
_cell.angle_alpha   90.00
_cell.angle_beta   90.00
_cell.angle_gamma   90.00
#
_symmetry.space_group_name_H-M   'P 1'
#
loop_
_entity.id
_entity.type
_entity.pdbx_description
1 polymer ?
#
loop_
_entity_poly.entity_id
_entity_poly.type
_entity_poly.pdbx_seq_one_letter_code
_entity_poly.pdbx_strand_id
1 'polypeptide(L)'
;MLAVAQDMKKGGKKAEKTEEWRSLSVEERLKYALVKGIDSHVVEDTEEARCMTDKYPRPLNVIERPLMDGMAVVGELFGSGKMFLPQVIKSARVMKKAVAHLIPFMDKEREENIKKMGIQGDEVGF
;
A
#
# COMPACT_ATOMS: atom_id res chain seq x y z
N MET A 1 3.42 -54.50 18.13
CA MET A 1 2.41 -53.42 18.15
C MET A 1 2.84 -52.39 19.19
N LEU A 2 3.68 -51.42 18.80
CA LEU A 2 4.06 -50.21 19.54
C LEU A 2 4.31 -49.15 18.45
N ALA A 3 3.37 -48.24 18.22
CA ALA A 3 3.21 -46.96 18.91
C ALA A 3 4.00 -45.82 18.22
N VAL A 4 3.30 -45.15 17.31
CA VAL A 4 3.32 -43.69 17.01
C VAL A 4 4.68 -43.00 16.88
N ALA A 5 5.03 -42.67 15.63
CA ALA A 5 5.85 -41.50 15.29
C ALA A 5 5.30 -40.89 13.98
N GLN A 6 4.25 -40.07 14.10
CA GLN A 6 3.85 -39.14 13.05
C GLN A 6 4.72 -37.90 13.17
N ASP A 7 5.88 -37.93 12.52
CA ASP A 7 6.76 -36.78 12.41
C ASP A 7 6.25 -35.80 11.35
N MET A 8 5.99 -34.58 11.82
CA MET A 8 6.15 -33.33 11.06
C MET A 8 5.22 -33.11 9.85
N LYS A 9 3.89 -33.18 10.06
CA LYS A 9 3.01 -32.29 9.29
C LYS A 9 3.19 -30.87 9.82
N LYS A 10 4.07 -30.13 9.15
CA LYS A 10 4.36 -28.70 9.27
C LYS A 10 3.10 -27.87 9.03
N GLY A 11 2.14 -28.00 9.94
CA GLY A 11 1.01 -27.12 10.10
C GLY A 11 1.55 -25.82 10.67
N GLY A 12 2.06 -24.97 9.79
CA GLY A 12 2.22 -23.56 10.11
C GLY A 12 0.86 -23.07 10.56
N LYS A 13 0.66 -23.03 11.88
CA LYS A 13 -0.34 -22.20 12.54
C LYS A 13 -0.05 -20.79 12.01
N LYS A 14 -0.67 -20.44 10.88
CA LYS A 14 -1.01 -19.06 10.54
C LYS A 14 -1.82 -18.62 11.75
N ALA A 15 -1.13 -18.02 12.69
CA ALA A 15 -1.74 -17.45 13.85
C ALA A 15 -2.83 -16.51 13.33
N GLU A 16 -4.08 -16.87 13.61
CA GLU A 16 -5.15 -15.95 13.98
C GLU A 16 -4.65 -15.06 15.13
N LYS A 17 -3.59 -14.27 14.88
CA LYS A 17 -3.34 -13.06 15.63
C LYS A 17 -4.41 -12.12 15.11
N THR A 18 -5.50 -12.04 15.86
CA THR A 18 -6.43 -10.92 15.90
C THR A 18 -5.67 -9.68 15.42
N GLU A 19 -6.04 -9.17 14.25
CA GLU A 19 -5.26 -8.17 13.54
C GLU A 19 -5.40 -6.83 14.29
N GLU A 20 -4.72 -6.67 15.44
CA GLU A 20 -4.78 -5.47 16.28
C GLU A 20 -4.35 -4.22 15.51
N TRP A 21 -3.53 -4.39 14.47
CA TRP A 21 -3.16 -3.29 13.58
C TRP A 21 -4.33 -2.81 12.71
N ARG A 22 -5.40 -3.60 12.56
CA ARG A 22 -6.60 -3.25 11.79
C ARG A 22 -7.55 -2.33 12.52
N SER A 23 -7.45 -2.21 13.86
CA SER A 23 -8.18 -1.19 14.62
C SER A 23 -7.49 0.18 14.61
N LEU A 24 -6.29 0.28 14.01
CA LEU A 24 -5.57 1.54 13.87
C LEU A 24 -6.11 2.40 12.72
N SER A 25 -5.64 3.64 12.69
CA SER A 25 -5.92 4.58 11.60
C SER A 25 -5.48 4.02 10.25
N VAL A 26 -6.11 4.48 9.15
CA VAL A 26 -5.75 4.03 7.79
C VAL A 26 -4.27 4.29 7.46
N GLU A 27 -3.73 5.38 8.00
CA GLU A 27 -2.34 5.80 7.82
C GLU A 27 -1.38 4.78 8.46
N GLU A 28 -1.69 4.36 9.69
CA GLU A 28 -0.93 3.33 10.41
C GLU A 28 -1.10 1.94 9.80
N ARG A 29 -2.31 1.62 9.31
CA ARG A 29 -2.57 0.37 8.58
C ARG A 29 -1.72 0.27 7.32
N LEU A 30 -1.69 1.33 6.51
CA LEU A 30 -0.87 1.40 5.28
C LEU A 30 0.62 1.30 5.61
N LYS A 31 1.09 2.03 6.63
CA LYS A 31 2.47 1.96 7.11
C LYS A 31 2.85 0.55 7.58
N TYR A 32 1.99 -0.08 8.36
CA TYR A 32 2.19 -1.46 8.83
C TYR A 32 2.25 -2.45 7.67
N ALA A 33 1.31 -2.34 6.71
CA ALA A 33 1.27 -3.17 5.53
C ALA A 33 2.54 -3.03 4.67
N LEU A 34 3.06 -1.81 4.51
CA LEU A 34 4.32 -1.54 3.81
C LEU A 34 5.52 -2.15 4.53
N VAL A 35 5.67 -1.91 5.83
CA VAL A 35 6.81 -2.42 6.62
C VAL A 35 6.80 -3.95 6.72
N LYS A 36 5.62 -4.57 6.84
CA LYS A 36 5.47 -6.03 6.92
C LYS A 36 5.40 -6.72 5.55
N GLY A 37 5.17 -5.97 4.47
CA GLY A 37 5.02 -6.52 3.14
C GLY A 37 3.70 -7.29 2.95
N ILE A 38 2.59 -6.78 3.51
CA ILE A 38 1.25 -7.38 3.43
C ILE A 38 0.47 -6.73 2.27
N ASP A 39 0.10 -7.51 1.25
CA ASP A 39 -0.62 -7.00 0.07
C ASP A 39 -2.13 -7.32 0.06
N SER A 40 -2.65 -8.04 1.06
CA SER A 40 -4.06 -8.44 1.12
C SER A 40 -5.03 -7.27 1.30
N HIS A 41 -4.71 -6.33 2.20
CA HIS A 41 -5.60 -5.22 2.58
C HIS A 41 -5.19 -3.87 2.02
N VAL A 42 -4.02 -3.79 1.37
CA VAL A 42 -3.46 -2.52 0.92
C VAL A 42 -4.39 -1.75 -0.03
N VAL A 43 -5.17 -2.46 -0.86
CA VAL A 43 -6.09 -1.83 -1.81
C VAL A 43 -7.26 -1.18 -1.07
N GLU A 44 -7.86 -1.90 -0.12
CA GLU A 44 -8.97 -1.41 0.71
C GLU A 44 -8.53 -0.22 1.58
N ASP A 45 -7.37 -0.31 2.22
CA ASP A 45 -6.83 0.79 3.02
C ASP A 45 -6.47 2.01 2.14
N THR A 46 -5.99 1.78 0.91
CA THR A 46 -5.72 2.86 -0.06
C THR A 46 -7.00 3.52 -0.55
N GLU A 47 -8.06 2.74 -0.77
CA GLU A 47 -9.37 3.26 -1.13
C GLU A 47 -9.98 4.08 0.00
N GLU A 48 -9.89 3.60 1.24
CA GLU A 48 -10.37 4.32 2.42
C GLU A 48 -9.62 5.66 2.59
N ALA A 49 -8.29 5.65 2.44
CA ALA A 49 -7.49 6.87 2.44
C ALA A 49 -7.86 7.82 1.29
N ARG A 50 -8.16 7.31 0.10
CA ARG A 50 -8.64 8.10 -1.04
C ARG A 50 -10.02 8.72 -0.77
N CYS A 51 -10.90 8.03 -0.05
CA CYS A 51 -12.22 8.54 0.32
C CYS A 51 -12.17 9.68 1.35
N MET A 52 -11.07 9.80 2.11
CA MET A 52 -10.84 10.90 3.06
C MET A 52 -10.47 12.20 2.33
N THR A 53 -11.42 12.75 1.58
CA THR A 53 -11.25 13.97 0.77
C THR A 53 -10.85 15.17 1.63
N ASP A 54 -11.27 15.21 2.91
CA ASP A 54 -10.87 16.24 3.88
C ASP A 54 -9.36 16.26 4.15
N LYS A 55 -8.71 15.09 4.21
CA LYS A 55 -7.26 14.96 4.46
C LYS A 55 -6.46 14.88 3.15
N TYR A 56 -7.04 14.24 2.14
CA TYR A 56 -6.43 13.89 0.87
C TYR A 56 -7.34 14.36 -0.27
N PRO A 57 -7.33 15.65 -0.61
CA PRO A 57 -8.16 16.20 -1.67
C PRO A 57 -7.81 15.64 -3.05
N ARG A 58 -6.60 15.09 -3.21
CA ARG A 58 -6.15 14.44 -4.45
C ARG A 58 -5.69 13.02 -4.15
N PRO A 59 -5.95 12.04 -5.05
CA PRO A 59 -5.41 10.69 -4.92
C PRO A 59 -3.88 10.67 -4.81
N LEU A 60 -3.20 11.65 -5.43
CA LEU A 60 -1.74 11.82 -5.32
C LEU A 60 -1.29 12.04 -3.86
N ASN A 61 -2.08 12.77 -3.05
CA ASN A 61 -1.72 13.05 -1.66
C ASN A 61 -1.69 11.78 -0.81
N VAL A 62 -2.45 10.74 -1.18
CA VAL A 62 -2.39 9.42 -0.54
C VAL A 62 -1.04 8.75 -0.82
N ILE A 63 -0.45 8.98 -1.99
CA ILE A 63 0.87 8.46 -2.32
C ILE A 63 1.96 9.22 -1.55
N GLU A 64 1.88 10.54 -1.56
CA GLU A 64 2.92 11.41 -0.99
C GLU A 64 2.95 11.44 0.54
N ARG A 65 1.84 11.09 1.20
CA ARG A 65 1.74 11.14 2.66
C ARG A 65 1.83 9.74 3.28
N PRO A 66 0.76 8.94 3.38
CA PRO A 66 0.83 7.66 4.11
C PRO A 66 1.75 6.63 3.43
N LEU A 67 1.81 6.58 2.10
CA LEU A 67 2.67 5.64 1.39
C LEU A 67 4.16 6.03 1.48
N MET A 68 4.48 7.32 1.34
CA MET A 68 5.85 7.81 1.46
C MET A 68 6.37 7.68 2.89
N ASP A 69 5.56 7.98 3.90
CA ASP A 69 5.91 7.79 5.31
C ASP A 69 6.20 6.31 5.63
N GLY A 70 5.41 5.40 5.06
CA GLY A 70 5.67 3.97 5.17
C GLY A 70 7.01 3.56 4.54
N MET A 71 7.31 4.11 3.36
CA MET A 71 8.56 3.82 2.66
C MET A 71 9.79 4.46 3.34
N ALA A 72 9.64 5.63 3.96
CA ALA A 72 10.69 6.26 4.76
C ALA A 72 11.13 5.37 5.92
N VAL A 73 10.17 4.75 6.63
CA VAL A 73 10.47 3.79 7.71
C VAL A 73 11.12 2.51 7.17
N VAL A 74 10.69 2.01 6.01
CA VAL A 74 11.37 0.89 5.34
C VAL A 74 12.83 1.25 5.02
N GLY A 75 13.08 2.46 4.53
CA GLY A 75 14.41 2.99 4.24
C GLY A 75 15.28 3.12 5.48
N GLU A 76 14.74 3.65 6.58
CA GLU A 76 15.43 3.75 7.87
C GLU A 76 15.80 2.36 8.42
N LEU A 77 14.85 1.42 8.42
CA LEU A 77 15.09 0.05 8.88
C LEU A 77 16.13 -0.68 8.03
N PHE A 78 16.13 -0.45 6.72
CA PHE A 78 17.13 -0.99 5.81
C PHE A 78 18.51 -0.35 6.07
N GLY A 79 18.57 0.98 6.19
CA GLY A 79 19.80 1.72 6.47
C GLY A 79 20.41 1.37 7.83
N SER A 80 19.58 1.05 8.83
CA SER A 80 20.03 0.62 10.16
C SER A 80 20.35 -0.89 10.24
N GLY A 81 20.27 -1.64 9.13
CA GLY A 81 20.49 -3.09 9.09
C GLY A 81 19.43 -3.94 9.81
N LYS A 82 18.26 -3.36 10.15
CA LYS A 82 17.15 -4.06 10.81
C LYS A 82 16.18 -4.71 9.82
N MET A 83 16.30 -4.39 8.52
CA MET A 83 15.52 -4.95 7.44
C MET A 83 16.42 -5.44 6.31
N PHE A 84 16.09 -6.59 5.73
CA PHE A 84 16.88 -7.21 4.66
C PHE A 84 16.31 -6.93 3.27
N LEU A 85 17.16 -7.03 2.24
CA LEU A 85 16.77 -6.79 0.83
C LEU A 85 15.50 -7.57 0.38
N PRO A 86 15.30 -8.86 0.75
CA PRO A 86 14.07 -9.57 0.41
C PRO A 86 12.80 -8.99 1.06
N GLN A 87 12.93 -8.34 2.23
CA GLN A 87 11.81 -7.65 2.88
C GLN A 87 11.51 -6.34 2.17
N VAL A 88 12.54 -5.58 1.80
CA VAL A 88 12.38 -4.34 1.02
C VAL A 88 11.68 -4.60 -0.32
N ILE A 89 12.02 -5.69 -1.02
CA ILE A 89 11.34 -6.08 -2.26
C ILE A 89 9.85 -6.38 -2.02
N LYS A 90 9.50 -7.02 -0.90
CA LYS A 90 8.09 -7.25 -0.54
C LYS A 90 7.36 -5.93 -0.27
N SER A 91 7.97 -5.01 0.48
CA SER A 91 7.42 -3.67 0.72
C SER A 91 7.19 -2.91 -0.58
N ALA A 92 8.15 -2.95 -1.51
CA ALA A 92 8.03 -2.34 -2.83
C ALA A 92 6.87 -2.93 -3.64
N ARG A 93 6.63 -4.25 -3.53
CA ARG A 93 5.47 -4.89 -4.18
C ARG A 93 4.14 -4.37 -3.63
N VAL A 94 4.03 -4.20 -2.31
CA VAL A 94 2.84 -3.62 -1.65
C VAL A 94 2.61 -2.19 -2.13
N MET A 95 3.66 -1.37 -2.14
CA MET A 95 3.60 0.00 -2.66
C MET A 95 3.12 0.06 -4.10
N LYS A 96 3.69 -0.80 -4.98
CA LYS A 96 3.27 -0.87 -6.38
C LYS A 96 1.78 -1.24 -6.52
N LYS A 97 1.26 -2.12 -5.68
CA LYS A 97 -0.16 -2.53 -5.70
C LYS A 97 -1.08 -1.38 -5.27
N ALA A 98 -0.70 -0.64 -4.24
CA ALA A 98 -1.42 0.55 -3.79
C ALA A 98 -1.45 1.64 -4.87
N VAL A 99 -0.28 1.96 -5.45
CA VAL A 99 -0.17 2.95 -6.53
C VAL A 99 -0.96 2.52 -7.76
N ALA A 100 -0.89 1.23 -8.15
CA ALA A 100 -1.66 0.71 -9.27
C ALA A 100 -3.18 0.88 -9.10
N HIS A 101 -3.68 0.85 -7.87
CA HIS A 101 -5.08 1.15 -7.58
C HIS A 101 -5.40 2.64 -7.75
N LEU A 102 -4.47 3.54 -7.41
CA LEU A 102 -4.66 4.99 -7.50
C LEU A 102 -4.51 5.56 -8.92
N ILE A 103 -3.68 4.96 -9.79
CA ILE A 103 -3.47 5.38 -11.20
C ILE A 103 -4.79 5.72 -11.93
N PRO A 104 -5.80 4.83 -12.00
CA PRO A 104 -7.03 5.13 -12.73
C PRO A 104 -7.83 6.29 -12.13
N PHE A 105 -7.70 6.57 -10.83
CA PHE A 105 -8.34 7.72 -10.18
C PHE A 105 -7.57 9.01 -10.45
N MET A 106 -6.24 8.95 -10.49
CA MET A 106 -5.38 10.07 -10.87
C MET A 106 -5.61 10.48 -12.32
N ASP A 107 -5.71 9.52 -13.23
CA ASP A 107 -5.99 9.80 -14.65
C ASP A 107 -7.38 10.42 -14.83
N LYS A 108 -8.39 9.91 -14.12
CA LYS A 108 -9.73 10.52 -14.12
C LYS A 108 -9.73 11.93 -13.54
N GLU A 109 -9.09 12.16 -12.40
CA GLU A 109 -8.99 13.50 -11.80
C GLU A 109 -8.25 14.46 -12.74
N ARG A 110 -7.16 14.00 -13.37
CA ARG A 110 -6.41 14.78 -14.35
C ARG A 110 -7.25 15.12 -15.56
N GLU A 111 -8.00 14.16 -16.12
CA GLU A 111 -8.86 14.40 -17.28
C GLU A 111 -10.01 15.38 -16.93
N GLU A 112 -10.64 15.21 -15.78
CA GLU A 112 -11.66 16.14 -15.25
C GLU A 112 -11.09 17.55 -15.08
N ASN A 113 -9.86 17.66 -14.56
CA ASN A 113 -9.19 18.94 -14.38
C ASN A 113 -8.82 19.59 -15.72
N ILE A 114 -8.35 18.81 -16.71
CA ILE A 114 -8.08 19.30 -18.08
C ILE A 114 -9.37 19.78 -18.75
N LYS A 115 -10.48 19.03 -18.61
CA LYS A 115 -11.80 19.44 -19.10
C LYS A 115 -12.29 20.72 -18.42
N LYS A 116 -12.13 20.84 -17.09
CA LYS A 116 -12.47 22.07 -16.34
C LYS A 116 -11.62 23.28 -16.72
N MET A 117 -10.35 23.07 -17.05
CA MET A 117 -9.44 24.13 -17.48
C MET A 117 -9.65 24.57 -18.93
N GLY A 118 -10.59 23.96 -19.67
CA GLY A 118 -10.96 24.42 -21.01
C GLY A 118 -9.83 24.32 -22.03
N ILE A 119 -8.84 23.45 -21.81
CA ILE A 119 -7.85 23.12 -22.82
C ILE A 119 -8.50 22.12 -23.78
N GLN A 120 -9.43 22.63 -24.58
CA GLN A 120 -9.81 22.00 -25.83
C GLN A 120 -8.53 21.98 -26.67
N GLY A 121 -8.07 20.79 -27.04
CA GLY A 121 -6.95 20.63 -27.94
C GLY A 121 -7.33 21.17 -29.31
N ASP A 122 -7.22 22.47 -29.49
CA ASP A 122 -7.05 23.10 -30.78
C ASP A 122 -5.53 23.25 -31.02
N GLU A 123 -5.14 22.80 -32.21
CA GLU A 123 -3.87 23.10 -32.88
C GLU A 123 -2.59 22.38 -32.43
N VAL A 124 -2.41 21.16 -32.93
CA VAL A 124 -1.16 20.80 -33.65
C VAL A 124 -1.53 20.06 -34.94
N GLY A 125 -2.10 20.82 -35.87
CA GLY A 125 -1.88 20.55 -37.28
C GLY A 125 -0.69 21.39 -37.73
N PHE A 126 0.46 20.75 -37.93
CA PHE A 126 1.51 21.10 -38.89
C PHE A 126 2.29 19.82 -39.22
#